data_AF-A0A965QVV0-F1
#
_entry.id   AF-A0A965QVV0-F1
#
_cell.length_a   1.000
_cell.length_b   1.000
_cell.length_c   1.000
_cell.angle_alpha   90.00
_cell.angle_beta   90.00
_cell.angle_gamma   90.00
#
_symmetry.space_group_name_H-M   'P 1'
#
loop_
_entity.id
_entity.type
_entity.pdbx_description
1 polymer ?
#
loop_
_entity_poly.entity_id
_entity_poly.type
_entity_poly.pdbx_seq_one_letter_code
_entity_poly.pdbx_strand_id
1 'polypeptide(L)'
;METPYQPPNILRLFGITLKEWTPIEDVADKRLLRQAADGHPGAAATEAVQPYDKVPRVFTGIEDWPLSTNLRCWQCDSTFDDRPKFVPTYVREAENGGIEFGVRGNMCTFNCAELWIHIHYAGKEDQRWRIQDNLCLVYFLFTGHRAARILPAPHKTELRQYGGELDEETFWKKMRTLDSLAGLRDHTPGSIVPDRDRTPAIPECDRVKTAL
;
A
#
# COMPACT_ATOMS: atom_id res chain seq x y z
N MET A 1 58.53 13.65 9.22
CA MET A 1 57.80 14.27 8.11
C MET A 1 56.58 14.94 8.72
N GLU A 2 56.61 16.27 8.85
CA GLU A 2 55.51 17.05 9.41
C GLU A 2 54.42 17.19 8.34
N THR A 3 53.17 16.87 8.69
CA THR A 3 52.05 17.02 7.78
C THR A 3 51.76 18.51 7.57
N PRO A 4 51.66 18.99 6.32
CA PRO A 4 51.38 20.39 6.05
C PRO A 4 49.98 20.75 6.56
N TYR A 5 49.88 21.86 7.30
CA TYR A 5 48.62 22.40 7.80
C TYR A 5 47.67 22.70 6.64
N GLN A 6 46.52 22.04 6.62
CA GLN A 6 45.41 22.38 5.73
C GLN A 6 44.42 23.27 6.47
N PRO A 7 44.15 24.49 5.98
CA PRO A 7 43.12 25.34 6.58
C PRO A 7 41.73 24.70 6.38
N PRO A 8 40.81 24.85 7.34
CA PRO A 8 39.47 24.30 7.24
C PRO A 8 38.67 25.00 6.12
N ASN A 9 37.81 24.24 5.44
CA ASN A 9 36.85 24.78 4.48
C ASN A 9 35.76 25.57 5.22
N ILE A 10 35.90 26.89 5.27
CA ILE A 10 34.92 27.79 5.92
C ILE A 10 33.92 28.29 4.88
N LEU A 11 32.64 27.97 5.08
CA LEU A 11 31.53 28.53 4.31
C LEU A 11 31.17 29.92 4.86
N ARG A 12 31.30 30.97 4.03
CA ARG A 12 30.82 32.33 4.37
C ARG A 12 29.48 32.59 3.71
N LEU A 13 28.44 32.76 4.52
CA LEU A 13 27.12 33.15 4.05
C LEU A 13 27.02 34.68 4.04
N PHE A 14 26.89 35.28 2.86
CA PHE A 14 26.72 36.72 2.72
C PHE A 14 25.30 37.14 3.13
N GLY A 15 25.19 38.22 3.90
CA GLY A 15 23.90 38.81 4.28
C GLY A 15 23.26 38.24 5.54
N ILE A 16 23.92 37.32 6.26
CA ILE A 16 23.47 36.86 7.57
C ILE A 16 24.30 37.56 8.64
N THR A 17 23.65 38.37 9.46
CA THR A 17 24.30 38.99 10.63
C THR A 17 24.21 38.04 11.83
N LEU A 18 25.17 38.11 12.76
CA LEU A 18 25.14 37.33 14.01
C LEU A 18 23.85 37.57 14.84
N LYS A 19 23.16 38.70 14.59
CA LYS A 19 21.89 39.04 15.23
C LYS A 19 20.70 38.25 14.69
N GLU A 20 20.80 37.71 13.48
CA GLU A 20 19.76 36.92 12.81
C GLU A 20 19.96 35.42 12.99
N TRP A 21 21.11 35.00 13.55
CA TRP A 21 21.39 33.62 13.87
C TRP A 21 20.73 33.24 15.19
N THR A 22 19.88 32.22 15.16
CA THR A 22 19.31 31.60 16.37
C THR A 22 19.86 30.18 16.48
N PRO A 23 20.51 29.80 17.59
CA PRO A 23 20.88 28.41 17.85
C PRO A 23 19.66 27.49 17.72
N ILE A 24 19.88 26.27 17.24
CA ILE A 24 18.79 25.29 17.10
C ILE A 24 18.19 24.91 18.47
N GLU A 25 19.01 24.99 19.53
CA GLU A 25 18.62 24.78 20.93
C GLU A 25 17.60 25.84 21.37
N ASP A 26 17.87 27.13 21.12
CA ASP A 26 16.95 28.22 21.42
C ASP A 26 15.61 28.09 20.66
N VAL A 27 15.62 27.53 19.45
CA VAL A 27 14.38 27.26 18.70
C VAL A 27 13.57 26.14 19.35
N ALA A 28 14.24 25.08 19.81
CA ALA A 28 13.60 23.97 20.52
C ALA A 28 13.02 24.41 21.87
N ASP A 29 13.77 25.19 22.65
CA ASP A 29 13.34 25.70 23.96
C ASP A 29 12.15 26.65 23.84
N LYS A 30 12.16 27.54 22.84
CA LYS A 30 10.99 28.39 22.54
C LYS A 30 9.74 27.58 22.20
N ARG A 31 9.89 26.45 21.51
CA ARG A 31 8.78 25.54 21.18
C ARG A 31 8.23 24.85 22.43
N LEU A 32 9.14 24.41 23.32
CA LEU A 32 8.80 23.74 24.57
C LEU A 32 8.09 24.68 25.55
N LEU A 33 8.58 25.93 25.65
CA LEU A 33 7.97 26.98 26.48
C LEU A 33 6.59 27.39 25.97
N ARG A 34 6.37 27.46 24.65
CA ARG A 34 5.02 27.69 24.08
C ARG A 34 4.05 26.58 24.46
N GLN A 35 4.46 25.32 24.32
CA GLN A 35 3.64 24.16 24.70
C GLN A 35 3.29 24.12 26.19
N ALA A 36 4.17 24.63 27.06
CA ALA A 36 3.92 24.74 28.49
C ALA A 36 3.02 25.95 28.85
N ALA A 37 3.20 27.08 28.16
CA ALA A 37 2.43 28.31 28.38
C ALA A 37 0.99 28.21 27.86
N ASP A 38 0.77 27.44 26.80
CA ASP A 38 -0.55 27.20 26.21
C ASP A 38 -1.44 26.26 27.04
N GLY A 39 -1.05 25.96 28.29
CA GLY A 39 -1.90 25.41 29.34
C GLY A 39 -2.78 24.25 28.89
N HIS A 40 -2.27 23.01 28.97
CA HIS A 40 -3.06 21.81 28.71
C HIS A 40 -4.44 21.87 29.41
N PRO A 41 -5.57 21.91 28.67
CA PRO A 41 -6.80 21.39 29.20
C PRO A 41 -6.63 19.87 29.23
N GLY A 42 -6.50 19.32 30.43
CA GLY A 42 -6.72 17.90 30.64
C GLY A 42 -8.11 17.53 30.10
N ALA A 43 -8.18 16.45 29.33
CA ALA A 43 -9.40 15.82 28.81
C ALA A 43 -10.17 16.61 27.74
N ALA A 44 -9.73 16.44 26.50
CA ALA A 44 -10.49 16.34 25.25
C ALA A 44 -9.71 17.06 24.15
N ALA A 45 -8.60 16.44 23.72
CA ALA A 45 -8.25 16.57 22.32
C ALA A 45 -9.46 16.01 21.55
N THR A 46 -10.33 16.88 21.06
CA THR A 46 -11.07 16.61 19.85
C THR A 46 -10.02 16.21 18.83
N GLU A 47 -9.77 14.91 18.71
CA GLU A 47 -9.11 14.33 17.56
C GLU A 47 -9.82 14.96 16.36
N ALA A 48 -9.12 15.84 15.65
CA ALA A 48 -9.61 16.33 14.38
C ALA A 48 -9.89 15.07 13.57
N VAL A 49 -11.16 14.74 13.38
CA VAL A 49 -11.60 13.54 12.68
C VAL A 49 -10.98 13.62 11.30
N GLN A 50 -9.87 12.90 11.10
CA GLN A 50 -9.22 12.81 9.81
C GLN A 50 -10.28 12.26 8.86
N PRO A 51 -10.68 13.01 7.82
CA PRO A 51 -11.70 12.53 6.91
C PRO A 51 -11.20 11.24 6.28
N TYR A 52 -11.95 10.15 6.44
CA TYR A 52 -11.67 8.92 5.73
C TYR A 52 -11.80 9.18 4.23
N ASP A 53 -10.78 8.79 3.46
CA ASP A 53 -10.80 8.97 2.02
C ASP A 53 -11.83 8.05 1.38
N LYS A 54 -12.24 8.37 0.15
CA LYS A 54 -13.13 7.52 -0.64
C LYS A 54 -12.35 6.96 -1.82
N VAL A 55 -12.39 5.64 -1.99
CA VAL A 55 -11.86 4.99 -3.19
C VAL A 55 -12.70 5.41 -4.41
N PRO A 56 -12.07 5.79 -5.54
CA PRO A 56 -12.79 6.11 -6.77
C PRO A 56 -13.71 4.96 -7.19
N ARG A 57 -14.89 5.28 -7.71
CA ARG A 57 -15.88 4.27 -8.15
C ARG A 57 -15.58 3.69 -9.53
N VAL A 58 -14.63 4.29 -10.23
CA VAL A 58 -14.28 3.99 -11.61
C VAL A 58 -12.76 3.90 -11.69
N PHE A 59 -12.27 2.86 -12.37
CA PHE A 59 -10.87 2.66 -12.67
C PHE A 59 -10.68 2.69 -14.19
N THR A 60 -9.88 3.65 -14.65
CA THR A 60 -9.55 3.86 -16.07
C THR A 60 -8.11 3.45 -16.40
N GLY A 61 -7.22 3.51 -15.42
CA GLY A 61 -5.81 3.20 -15.60
C GLY A 61 -5.03 3.21 -14.30
N ILE A 62 -3.83 2.65 -14.35
CA ILE A 62 -2.94 2.56 -13.17
C ILE A 62 -2.36 3.92 -12.78
N GLU A 63 -2.23 4.85 -13.71
CA GLU A 63 -1.64 6.17 -13.46
C GLU A 63 -2.52 7.04 -12.57
N ASP A 64 -3.83 7.02 -12.81
CA ASP A 64 -4.82 7.80 -12.04
C ASP A 64 -5.27 7.10 -10.74
N TRP A 65 -4.80 5.87 -10.51
CA TRP A 65 -5.23 5.08 -9.35
C TRP A 65 -4.44 5.44 -8.08
N PRO A 66 -5.09 5.62 -6.91
CA PRO A 66 -4.41 5.97 -5.67
C PRO A 66 -3.28 5.00 -5.32
N LEU A 67 -2.15 5.56 -4.88
CA LEU A 67 -0.95 4.80 -4.48
C LEU A 67 -1.09 4.12 -3.12
N SER A 68 -1.90 4.70 -2.23
CA SER A 68 -2.17 4.22 -0.88
C SER A 68 -3.55 4.69 -0.42
N THR A 69 -4.01 4.17 0.71
CA THR A 69 -5.29 4.57 1.32
C THR A 69 -5.20 4.50 2.84
N ASN A 70 -5.91 5.38 3.54
CA ASN A 70 -6.08 5.31 4.99
C ASN A 70 -7.19 4.33 5.42
N LEU A 71 -7.83 3.64 4.47
CA LEU A 71 -8.91 2.71 4.71
C LEU A 71 -8.39 1.30 4.98
N ARG A 72 -9.05 0.59 5.89
CA ARG A 72 -8.78 -0.83 6.14
C ARG A 72 -9.32 -1.72 5.02
N CYS A 73 -8.69 -2.87 4.83
CA CYS A 73 -9.17 -3.91 3.93
C CYS A 73 -10.55 -4.40 4.37
N TRP A 74 -11.54 -4.40 3.47
CA TRP A 74 -12.90 -4.86 3.77
C TRP A 74 -12.96 -6.33 4.16
N GLN A 75 -12.00 -7.14 3.71
CA GLN A 75 -12.02 -8.59 3.91
C GLN A 75 -11.25 -9.04 5.16
N CYS A 76 -10.08 -8.48 5.44
CA CYS A 76 -9.20 -8.93 6.53
C CYS A 76 -8.96 -7.89 7.63
N ASP A 77 -9.59 -6.71 7.53
CA ASP A 77 -9.48 -5.59 8.47
C ASP A 77 -8.06 -5.04 8.70
N SER A 78 -7.09 -5.51 7.91
CA SER A 78 -5.69 -5.06 7.98
C SER A 78 -5.52 -3.71 7.30
N THR A 79 -4.60 -2.89 7.82
CA THR A 79 -4.08 -1.70 7.15
C THR A 79 -3.04 -2.10 6.10
N PHE A 80 -2.87 -1.29 5.06
CA PHE A 80 -1.90 -1.55 4.01
C PHE A 80 -1.48 -0.25 3.31
N ASP A 81 -0.22 -0.19 2.88
CA ASP A 81 0.39 1.02 2.31
C ASP A 81 0.56 0.94 0.78
N ASP A 82 -0.13 -0.01 0.15
CA ASP A 82 -0.09 -0.23 -1.29
C ASP A 82 -1.36 0.25 -1.98
N ARG A 83 -1.33 0.33 -3.31
CA ARG A 83 -2.48 0.65 -4.16
C ARG A 83 -3.66 -0.23 -3.74
N PRO A 84 -4.85 0.30 -3.45
CA PRO A 84 -5.97 -0.51 -3.04
C PRO A 84 -6.47 -1.39 -4.19
N LYS A 85 -6.75 -2.66 -3.89
CA LYS A 85 -7.31 -3.64 -4.82
C LYS A 85 -8.82 -3.57 -4.69
N PHE A 86 -9.53 -3.93 -5.73
CA PHE A 86 -10.97 -3.80 -5.77
C PHE A 86 -11.63 -4.97 -6.51
N VAL A 87 -12.94 -5.09 -6.31
CA VAL A 87 -13.78 -6.05 -7.02
C VAL A 87 -14.37 -5.36 -8.25
N PRO A 88 -14.05 -5.82 -9.47
CA PRO A 88 -14.54 -5.20 -10.70
C PRO A 88 -16.01 -5.56 -10.94
N THR A 89 -16.90 -4.58 -10.89
CA THR A 89 -18.35 -4.81 -11.05
C THR A 89 -18.80 -4.85 -12.50
N TYR A 90 -18.10 -4.15 -13.38
CA TYR A 90 -18.35 -4.15 -14.82
C TYR A 90 -17.06 -3.80 -15.57
N VAL A 91 -17.04 -4.12 -16.85
CA VAL A 91 -16.00 -3.69 -17.82
C VAL A 91 -16.72 -3.07 -19.00
N ARG A 92 -16.30 -1.86 -19.40
CA ARG A 92 -16.86 -1.12 -20.53
C ARG A 92 -15.76 -0.40 -21.29
N GLU A 93 -16.01 -0.09 -22.54
CA GLU A 93 -15.16 0.84 -23.29
C GLU A 93 -15.53 2.26 -22.87
N ALA A 94 -14.51 3.04 -22.51
CA ALA A 94 -14.63 4.46 -22.20
C ALA A 94 -14.75 5.28 -23.49
N GLU A 95 -15.27 6.51 -23.39
CA GLU A 95 -15.46 7.40 -24.54
C GLU A 95 -14.16 7.75 -25.28
N ASN A 96 -13.01 7.65 -24.59
CA ASN A 96 -11.67 7.86 -25.14
C ASN A 96 -11.07 6.60 -25.81
N GLY A 97 -11.82 5.50 -25.91
CA GLY A 97 -11.35 4.21 -26.43
C GLY A 97 -10.53 3.38 -25.42
N GLY A 98 -10.45 3.82 -24.16
CA GLY A 98 -9.84 3.06 -23.06
C GLY A 98 -10.79 2.01 -22.47
N ILE A 99 -10.30 1.20 -21.52
CA ILE A 99 -11.13 0.25 -20.78
C ILE A 99 -11.44 0.84 -19.40
N GLU A 100 -12.73 0.91 -19.07
CA GLU A 100 -13.23 1.35 -17.78
C GLU A 100 -13.73 0.15 -16.96
N PHE A 101 -13.32 0.11 -15.68
CA PHE A 101 -13.80 -0.85 -14.71
C PHE A 101 -14.63 -0.15 -13.64
N GLY A 102 -15.79 -0.71 -13.32
CA GLY A 102 -16.54 -0.33 -12.13
C GLY A 102 -15.86 -0.88 -10.89
N VAL A 103 -15.63 -0.04 -9.88
CA VAL A 103 -14.87 -0.38 -8.68
C VAL A 103 -15.83 -0.60 -7.52
N ARG A 104 -15.65 -1.73 -6.82
CA ARG A 104 -16.28 -1.97 -5.52
C ARG A 104 -15.28 -2.45 -4.48
N GLY A 105 -15.33 -1.81 -3.32
CA GLY A 105 -14.57 -2.21 -2.15
C GLY A 105 -13.14 -1.70 -2.10
N ASN A 106 -12.47 -2.07 -1.00
CA ASN A 106 -11.10 -1.70 -0.69
C ASN A 106 -10.39 -2.92 -0.12
N MET A 107 -9.46 -3.52 -0.87
CA MET A 107 -8.79 -4.76 -0.53
C MET A 107 -7.28 -4.57 -0.50
N CYS A 108 -6.61 -5.24 0.44
CA CYS A 108 -5.14 -5.22 0.51
C CYS A 108 -4.50 -6.07 -0.61
N THR A 109 -5.14 -7.17 -1.01
CA THR A 109 -4.67 -8.13 -2.02
C THR A 109 -5.79 -8.61 -2.94
N PHE A 110 -5.41 -9.20 -4.08
CA PHE A 110 -6.33 -9.85 -4.99
C PHE A 110 -7.01 -11.08 -4.39
N ASN A 111 -6.31 -11.85 -3.53
CA ASN A 111 -6.91 -12.98 -2.82
C ASN A 111 -8.00 -12.53 -1.83
N CYS A 112 -7.84 -11.35 -1.20
CA CYS A 112 -8.89 -10.76 -0.37
C CYS A 112 -10.10 -10.34 -1.21
N ALA A 113 -9.88 -9.78 -2.41
CA ALA A 113 -10.96 -9.48 -3.34
C ALA A 113 -11.70 -10.76 -3.78
N GLU A 114 -10.95 -11.82 -4.10
CA GLU A 114 -11.50 -13.12 -4.47
C GLU A 114 -12.34 -13.75 -3.36
N LEU A 115 -11.85 -13.74 -2.11
CA LEU A 115 -12.62 -14.23 -0.97
C LEU A 115 -13.90 -13.41 -0.77
N TRP A 116 -13.83 -12.09 -0.91
CA TRP A 116 -15.00 -11.22 -0.81
C TRP A 116 -16.04 -11.55 -1.89
N ILE A 117 -15.61 -11.77 -3.14
CA ILE A 117 -16.48 -12.21 -4.24
C ILE A 117 -17.14 -13.55 -3.89
N HIS A 118 -16.35 -14.51 -3.38
CA HIS A 118 -16.84 -15.82 -3.00
C HIS A 118 -17.95 -15.76 -1.94
N ILE A 119 -17.81 -14.88 -0.95
CA ILE A 119 -18.79 -14.70 0.14
C ILE A 119 -20.02 -13.93 -0.36
N HIS A 120 -19.85 -12.81 -1.03
CA HIS A 120 -20.95 -11.88 -1.35
C HIS A 120 -21.76 -12.26 -2.59
N TYR A 121 -21.21 -13.11 -3.47
CA TYR A 121 -21.91 -13.66 -4.63
C TYR A 121 -22.22 -15.14 -4.48
N ALA A 122 -22.20 -15.68 -3.25
CA ALA A 122 -22.70 -17.01 -2.97
C ALA A 122 -24.15 -17.14 -3.47
N GLY A 123 -24.41 -18.16 -4.30
CA GLY A 123 -25.73 -18.40 -4.92
C GLY A 123 -26.01 -17.61 -6.20
N LYS A 124 -25.07 -16.80 -6.71
CA LYS A 124 -25.16 -16.09 -7.99
C LYS A 124 -24.02 -16.48 -8.92
N GLU A 125 -24.00 -17.75 -9.29
CA GLU A 125 -22.86 -18.36 -9.98
C GLU A 125 -22.48 -17.61 -11.27
N ASP A 126 -23.43 -17.34 -12.15
CA ASP A 126 -23.16 -16.61 -13.40
C ASP A 126 -22.54 -15.21 -13.18
N GLN A 127 -22.95 -14.51 -12.13
CA GLN A 127 -22.37 -13.20 -11.78
C GLN A 127 -20.97 -13.37 -11.18
N ARG A 128 -20.80 -14.38 -10.33
CA ARG A 128 -19.53 -14.69 -9.66
C ARG A 128 -18.43 -14.94 -10.68
N TRP A 129 -18.66 -15.84 -11.63
CA TRP A 129 -17.68 -16.20 -12.66
C TRP A 129 -17.24 -15.00 -13.50
N ARG A 130 -18.20 -14.17 -13.95
CA ARG A 130 -17.89 -12.94 -14.69
C ARG A 130 -17.02 -11.98 -13.90
N ILE A 131 -17.31 -11.81 -12.60
CA ILE A 131 -16.53 -10.92 -11.73
C ILE A 131 -15.13 -11.50 -11.47
N GLN A 132 -14.99 -12.82 -11.34
CA GLN A 132 -13.71 -13.50 -11.20
C GLN A 132 -12.84 -13.35 -12.46
N ASP A 133 -13.43 -13.51 -13.65
CA ASP A 133 -12.71 -13.29 -14.92
C ASP A 133 -12.24 -11.83 -15.04
N ASN A 134 -13.11 -10.88 -14.67
CA ASN A 134 -12.74 -9.47 -14.62
C ASN A 134 -11.63 -9.20 -13.59
N LEU A 135 -11.64 -9.91 -12.45
CA LEU A 135 -10.58 -9.79 -11.44
C LEU A 135 -9.23 -10.27 -11.99
N CYS A 136 -9.20 -11.33 -12.79
CA CYS A 136 -8.00 -11.78 -13.49
C CYS A 136 -7.49 -10.74 -14.50
N LEU A 137 -8.39 -10.01 -15.18
CA LEU A 137 -8.00 -8.89 -16.05
C LEU A 137 -7.38 -7.74 -15.25
N VAL A 138 -8.00 -7.34 -14.14
CA VAL A 138 -7.44 -6.29 -13.26
C VAL A 138 -6.09 -6.74 -12.69
N TYR A 139 -5.93 -8.01 -12.31
CA TYR A 139 -4.66 -8.57 -11.87
C TYR A 139 -3.57 -8.38 -12.92
N PHE A 140 -3.87 -8.66 -14.19
CA PHE A 140 -2.94 -8.43 -15.30
C PHE A 140 -2.59 -6.95 -15.46
N LEU A 141 -3.55 -6.03 -15.30
CA LEU A 141 -3.29 -4.59 -15.40
C LEU A 141 -2.37 -4.07 -14.28
N PHE A 142 -2.45 -4.64 -13.08
CA PHE A 142 -1.61 -4.23 -11.95
C PHE A 142 -0.22 -4.86 -11.97
N THR A 143 -0.10 -6.10 -12.46
CA THR A 143 1.11 -6.92 -12.29
C THR A 143 1.85 -7.18 -13.60
N GLY A 144 1.20 -7.02 -14.75
CA GLY A 144 1.69 -7.47 -16.06
C GLY A 144 1.64 -8.98 -16.26
N HIS A 145 1.13 -9.75 -15.29
CA HIS A 145 1.11 -11.21 -15.33
C HIS A 145 -0.32 -11.74 -15.51
N ARG A 146 -0.49 -12.75 -16.38
CA ARG A 146 -1.79 -13.39 -16.58
C ARG A 146 -1.99 -14.51 -15.57
N ALA A 147 -3.01 -14.39 -14.74
CA ALA A 147 -3.48 -15.48 -13.89
C ALA A 147 -4.70 -16.15 -14.53
N ALA A 148 -4.70 -17.48 -14.58
CA ALA A 148 -5.88 -18.22 -15.01
C ALA A 148 -7.00 -18.15 -13.95
N ARG A 149 -6.61 -18.14 -12.68
CA ARG A 149 -7.52 -18.04 -11.54
C ARG A 149 -6.77 -17.50 -10.33
N ILE A 150 -7.44 -16.65 -9.57
CA ILE A 150 -6.96 -16.15 -8.29
C ILE A 150 -7.58 -17.02 -7.19
N LEU A 151 -6.77 -17.46 -6.21
CA LEU A 151 -7.27 -18.25 -5.09
C LEU A 151 -7.78 -17.33 -3.98
N PRO A 152 -8.88 -17.68 -3.29
CA PRO A 152 -9.38 -16.89 -2.18
C PRO A 152 -8.38 -16.87 -1.01
N ALA A 153 -8.33 -15.73 -0.31
CA ALA A 153 -7.62 -15.63 0.96
C ALA A 153 -8.20 -16.58 2.03
N PRO A 154 -7.45 -16.92 3.09
CA PRO A 154 -8.02 -17.52 4.29
C PRO A 154 -9.02 -16.56 4.96
N HIS A 155 -9.99 -17.11 5.69
CA HIS A 155 -10.97 -16.28 6.38
C HIS A 155 -10.35 -15.56 7.56
N LYS A 156 -10.70 -14.27 7.79
CA LYS A 156 -10.22 -13.53 8.96
C LYS A 156 -10.62 -14.19 10.28
N THR A 157 -11.76 -14.89 10.31
CA THR A 157 -12.25 -15.64 11.48
C THR A 157 -11.34 -16.79 11.88
N GLU A 158 -10.40 -17.21 11.02
CA GLU A 158 -9.38 -18.20 11.38
C GLU A 158 -8.26 -17.61 12.26
N LEU A 159 -8.13 -16.28 12.35
CA LEU A 159 -7.15 -15.63 13.22
C LEU A 159 -7.55 -15.72 14.69
N ARG A 160 -6.55 -15.83 15.57
CA ARG A 160 -6.73 -15.88 17.03
C ARG A 160 -7.52 -14.71 17.61
N GLN A 161 -7.34 -13.50 17.07
CA GLN A 161 -8.09 -12.32 17.53
C GLN A 161 -9.60 -12.42 17.29
N TYR A 162 -10.04 -13.30 16.39
CA TYR A 162 -11.45 -13.58 16.11
C TYR A 162 -11.90 -14.95 16.65
N GLY A 163 -11.07 -15.61 17.47
CA GLY A 163 -11.37 -16.91 18.08
C GLY A 163 -10.91 -18.13 17.29
N GLY A 164 -10.14 -17.95 16.22
CA GLY A 164 -9.51 -19.04 15.47
C GLY A 164 -8.17 -19.49 16.04
N GLU A 165 -7.46 -20.34 15.30
CA GLU A 165 -6.18 -20.94 15.74
C GLU A 165 -4.94 -20.27 15.11
N LEU A 166 -5.12 -19.57 14.00
CA LEU A 166 -4.01 -18.97 13.24
C LEU A 166 -3.49 -17.71 13.92
N ASP A 167 -2.19 -17.66 14.09
CA ASP A 167 -1.44 -16.42 14.33
C ASP A 167 -1.34 -15.58 13.04
N GLU A 168 -1.07 -14.29 13.22
CA GLU A 168 -0.94 -13.34 12.10
C GLU A 168 0.20 -13.73 11.15
N GLU A 169 1.33 -14.19 11.68
CA GLU A 169 2.48 -14.59 10.87
C GLU A 169 2.13 -15.78 9.97
N THR A 170 1.50 -16.83 10.51
CA THR A 170 1.04 -17.97 9.72
C THR A 170 -0.03 -17.57 8.69
N PHE A 171 -0.95 -16.66 9.04
CA PHE A 171 -1.94 -16.15 8.09
C PHE A 171 -1.27 -15.49 6.89
N TRP A 172 -0.30 -14.62 7.13
CA TRP A 172 0.43 -13.94 6.06
C TRP A 172 1.37 -14.88 5.30
N LYS A 173 1.92 -15.90 5.96
CA LYS A 173 2.66 -16.98 5.29
C LYS A 173 1.78 -17.72 4.28
N LYS A 174 0.55 -18.10 4.68
CA LYS A 174 -0.44 -18.71 3.78
C LYS A 174 -0.77 -17.77 2.61
N MET A 175 -0.99 -16.48 2.88
CA MET A 175 -1.25 -15.48 1.83
C MET A 175 -0.11 -15.40 0.80
N ARG A 176 1.15 -15.38 1.24
CA ARG A 176 2.32 -15.40 0.34
C ARG A 176 2.44 -16.68 -0.48
N THR A 177 1.99 -17.82 0.05
CA THR A 177 1.96 -19.07 -0.71
C THR A 177 0.90 -19.05 -1.83
N LEU A 178 -0.21 -18.31 -1.64
CA LEU A 178 -1.27 -18.22 -2.64
C LEU A 178 -0.90 -17.35 -3.84
N ASP A 179 -0.06 -16.35 -3.64
CA ASP A 179 0.40 -15.46 -4.70
C ASP A 179 1.86 -15.07 -4.41
N SER A 180 2.80 -15.78 -5.04
CA SER A 180 4.23 -15.54 -4.85
C SER A 180 4.75 -14.29 -5.58
N LEU A 181 3.97 -13.74 -6.52
CA LEU A 181 4.38 -12.64 -7.40
C LEU A 181 3.83 -11.30 -6.91
N ALA A 182 2.53 -11.25 -6.63
CA ALA A 182 1.82 -10.05 -6.18
C ALA A 182 1.23 -10.20 -4.77
N GLY A 183 1.32 -11.38 -4.17
CA GLY A 183 0.90 -11.61 -2.81
C GLY A 183 1.89 -10.96 -1.88
N LEU A 184 1.39 -9.94 -1.19
CA LEU A 184 2.07 -9.30 -0.09
C LEU A 184 3.34 -8.53 -0.47
N ARG A 185 3.16 -7.26 -0.87
CA ARG A 185 4.15 -6.25 -0.47
C ARG A 185 4.20 -6.31 1.06
N ASP A 186 5.35 -6.67 1.64
CA ASP A 186 5.49 -6.91 3.07
C ASP A 186 4.82 -5.78 3.86
N HIS A 187 3.78 -6.14 4.61
CA HIS A 187 3.00 -5.21 5.45
C HIS A 187 3.73 -4.87 6.74
N THR A 188 4.95 -5.37 6.91
CA THR A 188 5.79 -5.02 8.05
C THR A 188 6.08 -3.53 7.92
N PRO A 189 5.70 -2.70 8.90
CA PRO A 189 6.04 -1.28 8.86
C PRO A 189 7.55 -1.12 8.67
N GLY A 190 7.98 -0.52 7.55
CA GLY A 190 9.39 -0.27 7.23
C GLY A 190 10.10 -1.27 6.30
N SER A 191 9.44 -2.31 5.80
CA SER A 191 10.05 -3.28 4.84
C SER A 191 9.83 -2.95 3.36
N ILE A 192 9.17 -1.84 3.04
CA ILE A 192 8.82 -1.49 1.67
C ILE A 192 10.05 -0.97 0.92
N VAL A 193 10.55 -1.75 -0.03
CA VAL A 193 11.48 -1.26 -1.05
C VAL A 193 10.68 -0.41 -2.06
N PRO A 194 11.03 0.87 -2.25
CA PRO A 194 10.37 1.75 -3.22
C PRO A 194 10.32 1.12 -4.62
N ASP A 195 9.26 1.37 -5.40
CA ASP A 195 9.09 0.79 -6.75
C ASP A 195 10.31 1.05 -7.67
N ARG A 196 11.01 2.18 -7.47
CA ARG A 196 12.26 2.51 -8.19
C ARG A 196 13.46 1.62 -7.84
N ASP A 197 13.46 1.04 -6.65
CA ASP A 197 14.57 0.26 -6.09
C ASP A 197 14.33 -1.25 -6.28
N ARG A 198 13.26 -1.62 -7.01
CA ARG A 198 12.92 -3.00 -7.31
C ARG A 198 13.68 -3.49 -8.53
N THR A 199 14.42 -4.58 -8.35
CA THR A 199 14.98 -5.31 -9.48
C THR A 199 13.80 -5.91 -10.27
N PRO A 200 13.67 -5.64 -11.58
CA PRO A 200 12.66 -6.30 -12.38
C PRO A 200 12.88 -7.82 -12.28
N ALA A 201 11.83 -8.56 -11.98
CA ALA A 201 11.88 -10.01 -12.00
C ALA A 201 12.31 -10.45 -13.40
N ILE A 202 13.46 -11.12 -13.49
CA ILE A 202 13.95 -11.67 -14.76
C ILE A 202 12.94 -12.74 -15.18
N PRO A 203 12.28 -12.60 -16.34
CA PRO A 203 11.36 -13.64 -16.81
C PRO A 203 12.12 -14.97 -16.94
N GLU A 204 11.55 -16.02 -16.38
CA GLU A 204 12.13 -17.37 -16.26
C GLU A 204 12.23 -18.12 -17.62
N CYS A 205 12.27 -17.40 -18.74
CA CYS A 205 12.36 -17.96 -20.09
C CYS A 205 13.80 -18.15 -20.58
N ASP A 206 14.80 -17.54 -19.94
CA ASP A 206 16.19 -17.53 -20.45
C ASP A 206 17.13 -18.58 -19.82
N ARG A 207 16.65 -19.45 -18.92
CA ARG A 207 17.52 -20.46 -18.28
C ARG A 207 17.76 -21.75 -19.07
N VAL A 208 17.17 -21.93 -20.24
CA VAL A 208 17.30 -23.18 -21.03
C VAL A 208 18.35 -23.07 -22.17
N LYS A 209 19.08 -21.96 -22.31
CA LYS A 209 20.06 -21.79 -23.41
C LYS A 209 21.54 -21.81 -23.01
N THR A 210 21.90 -22.47 -21.91
CA THR A 210 23.32 -22.68 -21.57
C THR A 210 23.59 -24.08 -21.06
N ALA A 211 23.27 -25.07 -21.90
CA ALA A 211 23.79 -26.43 -21.77
C ALA A 211 23.80 -27.10 -23.15
N LEU A 212 24.69 -26.62 -24.04
CA LEU A 212 25.22 -27.34 -25.19
C LEU A 212 26.66 -26.87 -25.41
#